data_AF-T1C1G9-F1
#
_entry.id   AF-T1C1G9-F1
#
_cell.length_a   1.000
_cell.length_b   1.000
_cell.length_c   1.000
_cell.angle_alpha   90.00
_cell.angle_beta   90.00
_cell.angle_gamma   90.00
#
_symmetry.space_group_name_H-M   'P 1'
#
loop_
_entity.id
_entity.type
_entity.pdbx_description
1 polymer ?
#
loop_
_entity_poly.entity_id
_entity_poly.type
_entity_poly.pdbx_seq_one_letter_code
_entity_poly.pdbx_strand_id
1 'polypeptide(L)'
;PTFYQAEASFEQAGLAGLLPRPRGPKSAHKLTPQVMSLIDEHHRPGGTIQARALAQLVLRQLGVTVHPRSIERALTHKKKR
;
A
#
# COMPACT_ATOMS: atom_id res chain seq x y z
N PRO A 1 -16.51 5.50 -21.06
CA PRO A 1 -16.20 4.61 -22.20
C PRO A 1 -16.96 5.14 -23.42
N THR A 2 -16.42 4.96 -24.63
CA THR A 2 -17.19 5.21 -25.86
C THR A 2 -18.17 4.06 -26.11
N PHE A 3 -19.17 4.25 -26.97
CA PHE A 3 -20.19 3.22 -27.26
C PHE A 3 -19.57 1.87 -27.65
N TYR A 4 -18.67 1.86 -28.64
CA TYR A 4 -18.00 0.64 -29.10
C TYR A 4 -17.10 -0.02 -28.04
N GLN A 5 -16.51 0.77 -27.13
CA GLN A 5 -15.74 0.19 -26.01
C GLN A 5 -16.65 -0.52 -25.01
N ALA A 6 -17.85 0.01 -24.77
CA ALA A 6 -18.83 -0.62 -23.89
C ALA A 6 -19.42 -1.88 -24.53
N GLU A 7 -19.76 -1.84 -25.82
CA GLU A 7 -20.24 -2.99 -26.60
C GLU A 7 -19.23 -4.14 -26.57
N ALA A 8 -17.97 -3.88 -26.93
CA ALA A 8 -16.91 -4.90 -26.90
C ALA A 8 -16.67 -5.46 -25.48
N SER A 9 -16.76 -4.62 -24.44
CA SER A 9 -16.58 -5.08 -23.06
C SER A 9 -17.77 -5.94 -22.59
N PHE A 10 -18.98 -5.63 -23.05
CA PHE A 10 -20.20 -6.40 -22.77
C PHE A 10 -20.19 -7.76 -23.47
N GLU A 11 -19.78 -7.82 -24.75
CA GLU A 11 -19.63 -9.11 -25.45
C GLU A 11 -18.61 -10.03 -24.78
N GLN A 12 -17.53 -9.47 -24.23
CA GLN A 12 -16.46 -10.25 -23.60
C GLN A 12 -16.80 -10.76 -22.19
N ALA A 13 -17.49 -9.95 -21.37
CA ALA A 13 -17.64 -10.22 -19.94
C ALA A 13 -19.07 -9.96 -19.40
N GLY A 14 -20.05 -9.79 -20.29
CA GLY A 14 -21.43 -9.47 -19.94
C GLY A 14 -21.54 -8.16 -19.15
N LEU A 15 -22.52 -8.10 -18.24
CA LEU A 15 -22.76 -6.94 -17.38
C LEU A 15 -21.53 -6.58 -16.53
N ALA A 16 -20.72 -7.57 -16.13
CA ALA A 16 -19.50 -7.33 -15.36
C ALA A 16 -18.43 -6.58 -16.16
N GLY A 17 -18.43 -6.70 -17.49
CA GLY A 17 -17.56 -5.95 -18.40
C GLY A 17 -17.83 -4.45 -18.42
N LEU A 18 -19.04 -4.03 -18.02
CA LEU A 18 -19.43 -2.62 -17.93
C LEU A 18 -19.05 -1.98 -16.58
N LEU A 19 -18.69 -2.79 -15.58
CA LEU A 19 -18.31 -2.29 -14.26
C LEU A 19 -16.89 -1.71 -14.26
N PRO A 20 -16.64 -0.63 -13.49
CA PRO A 20 -15.30 -0.09 -13.32
C PRO A 20 -14.34 -1.16 -12.76
N ARG A 21 -13.23 -1.39 -13.45
CA ARG A 21 -12.16 -2.23 -12.92
C ARG A 21 -11.46 -1.54 -11.74
N PRO A 22 -10.90 -2.30 -10.79
CA PRO A 22 -10.09 -1.74 -9.72
C PRO A 22 -8.95 -0.90 -10.29
N ARG A 23 -8.83 0.35 -9.83
CA ARG A 23 -7.85 1.30 -10.36
C ARG A 23 -6.51 1.17 -9.64
N GLY A 24 -5.43 1.21 -10.41
CA GLY A 24 -4.07 1.42 -9.92
C GLY A 24 -3.50 0.28 -9.07
N PRO A 25 -2.20 0.39 -8.71
CA PRO A 25 -1.55 -0.56 -7.83
C PRO A 25 -2.18 -0.53 -6.43
N LYS A 26 -2.57 -1.71 -5.93
CA LYS A 26 -3.21 -1.87 -4.61
C LYS A 26 -2.21 -2.00 -3.45
N SER A 27 -0.92 -2.12 -3.74
CA SER A 27 0.13 -2.36 -2.75
C SER A 27 1.00 -1.11 -2.50
N ALA A 28 1.58 -1.04 -1.31
CA ALA A 28 2.49 0.03 -0.94
C ALA A 28 3.85 -0.17 -1.61
N HIS A 29 4.08 0.52 -2.72
CA HIS A 29 5.31 0.34 -3.53
C HIS A 29 6.62 0.67 -2.78
N LYS A 30 6.58 1.55 -1.77
CA LYS A 30 7.76 1.94 -0.97
C LYS A 30 7.95 1.15 0.32
N LEU A 31 6.99 0.31 0.72
CA LEU A 31 7.09 -0.54 1.90
C LEU A 31 7.41 -1.95 1.44
N THR A 32 8.63 -2.11 0.91
CA THR A 32 9.17 -3.40 0.52
C THR A 32 9.34 -4.32 1.74
N PRO A 33 9.51 -5.64 1.55
CA PRO A 33 9.78 -6.55 2.66
C PRO A 33 10.94 -6.10 3.54
N GLN A 34 12.03 -5.61 2.95
CA GLN A 34 13.19 -5.07 3.68
C GLN A 34 12.84 -3.87 4.56
N VAL A 35 12.05 -2.92 4.05
CA VAL A 35 11.58 -1.76 4.83
C VAL A 35 10.69 -2.23 5.99
N MET A 36 9.83 -3.22 5.75
CA MET A 36 8.94 -3.77 6.78
C MET A 36 9.70 -4.52 7.87
N SER A 37 10.72 -5.32 7.51
CA SER A 37 11.59 -5.98 8.49
C SER A 37 12.25 -4.99 9.43
N LEU A 38 12.79 -3.90 8.87
CA LEU A 38 13.42 -2.86 9.68
C LEU A 38 12.42 -2.14 10.59
N ILE A 39 11.23 -1.84 10.07
CA ILE A 39 10.16 -1.25 10.88
C ILE A 39 9.77 -2.20 12.02
N ASP A 40 9.64 -3.50 11.76
CA ASP A 40 9.25 -4.50 12.74
C ASP A 40 10.30 -4.70 13.84
N GLU A 41 11.59 -4.72 13.50
CA GLU A 41 12.71 -4.82 14.47
C GLU A 41 12.69 -3.66 15.49
N HIS A 42 12.33 -2.47 15.02
CA HIS A 42 12.32 -1.26 15.84
C HIS A 42 10.93 -0.92 16.40
N HIS A 43 9.88 -1.64 16.04
CA HIS A 43 8.52 -1.43 16.55
C HIS A 43 8.27 -2.29 17.79
N ARG A 44 8.34 -1.68 18.98
CA ARG A 44 7.96 -2.34 20.24
C ARG A 44 6.47 -2.19 20.52
N PRO A 45 5.71 -3.28 20.79
CA PRO A 45 4.32 -3.16 21.23
C PRO A 45 4.26 -2.40 22.56
N GLY A 46 3.54 -1.28 22.59
CA GLY A 46 3.46 -0.38 23.75
C GLY A 46 4.49 0.75 23.76
N GLY A 47 5.42 0.79 22.79
CA GLY A 47 6.38 1.88 22.63
C GLY A 47 5.85 2.96 21.68
N THR A 48 5.85 4.20 22.14
CA THR A 48 5.47 5.41 21.38
C THR A 48 6.53 5.80 20.34
N ILE A 49 7.19 4.85 19.65
CA ILE A 49 8.03 5.23 18.52
C ILE A 49 7.07 5.69 17.43
N GLN A 50 6.90 7.01 17.37
CA GLN A 50 6.02 7.67 16.42
C GLN A 50 6.48 7.28 15.01
N ALA A 51 5.54 7.04 14.10
CA ALA A 51 5.84 6.68 12.71
C ALA A 51 6.82 7.64 12.01
N ARG A 52 6.94 8.88 12.51
CA ARG A 52 7.95 9.86 12.11
C ARG A 52 9.40 9.42 12.40
N ALA A 53 9.66 8.84 13.57
CA ALA A 53 10.98 8.33 13.91
C ALA A 53 11.35 7.11 13.05
N LEU A 54 10.39 6.22 12.80
CA LEU A 54 10.58 5.09 11.88
C LEU A 54 10.85 5.55 10.45
N ALA A 55 10.13 6.57 9.96
CA ALA A 55 10.39 7.15 8.64
C ALA A 55 11.82 7.72 8.53
N GLN A 56 12.32 8.37 9.58
CA GLN A 56 13.70 8.86 9.62
C GLN A 56 14.72 7.73 9.68
N LEU A 57 14.44 6.67 10.44
CA LEU A 57 15.29 5.47 10.50
C LEU A 57 15.42 4.80 9.13
N VAL A 58 14.28 4.59 8.45
CA VAL A 58 14.25 4.02 7.09
C VAL A 58 15.04 4.89 6.11
N LEU A 59 14.92 6.22 6.20
CA LEU A 59 15.71 7.12 5.37
C LEU A 59 17.22 6.97 5.65
N ARG A 60 17.63 6.90 6.93
CA ARG A 60 19.05 6.81 7.31
C ARG A 60 19.69 5.48 6.92
N GLN A 61 18.97 4.37 7.06
CA GLN A 61 19.54 3.03 6.86
C GLN A 61 19.34 2.48 5.45
N LEU A 62 18.22 2.82 4.80
CA LEU A 62 17.86 2.28 3.48
C LEU A 62 17.85 3.35 2.38
N GLY A 63 17.99 4.64 2.72
CA GLY A 63 17.95 5.73 1.73
C GLY A 63 16.57 5.96 1.11
N VAL A 64 15.52 5.32 1.63
CA VAL A 64 14.16 5.40 1.08
C VAL A 64 13.31 6.37 1.88
N THR A 65 12.70 7.33 1.20
CA THR A 65 11.73 8.24 1.82
C THR A 65 10.34 7.62 1.87
N VAL A 66 9.91 7.26 3.08
CA VAL A 66 8.56 6.75 3.37
C VAL A 66 7.81 7.76 4.25
N HIS A 67 6.53 7.99 3.94
CA HIS A 67 5.70 8.90 4.74
C HIS A 67 5.24 8.20 6.04
N PRO A 68 5.22 8.89 7.20
CA PRO A 68 4.75 8.32 8.48
C PRO A 68 3.37 7.66 8.39
N ARG A 69 2.41 8.33 7.72
CA ARG A 69 1.07 7.78 7.45
C ARG A 69 1.07 6.44 6.68
N SER A 70 2.06 6.19 5.82
CA SER A 70 2.17 4.89 5.13
C SER A 70 2.61 3.79 6.09
N ILE A 71 3.50 4.10 7.03
CA ILE A 71 3.95 3.18 8.08
C ILE A 71 2.78 2.85 9.02
N GLU A 72 2.05 3.86 9.49
CA GLU A 72 0.85 3.68 10.34
C GLU A 72 -0.18 2.76 9.68
N ARG A 73 -0.48 3.01 8.40
CA ARG A 73 -1.42 2.19 7.63
C ARG A 73 -0.93 0.75 7.52
N ALA A 74 0.35 0.53 7.25
CA ALA A 74 0.91 -0.81 7.13
C ALA A 74 0.86 -1.58 8.46
N LEU A 75 1.20 -0.94 9.57
CA LEU A 75 1.08 -1.52 10.91
C LEU A 75 -0.39 -1.85 11.25
N THR A 76 -1.33 -0.97 10.90
CA THR A 76 -2.77 -1.21 11.10
C THR A 76 -3.27 -2.38 10.25
N HIS A 77 -2.84 -2.50 8.98
CA HIS A 77 -3.20 -3.61 8.11
C HIS A 77 -2.66 -4.95 8.62
N LYS A 78 -1.44 -4.97 9.18
CA LYS A 78 -0.84 -6.16 9.78
C LYS A 78 -1.65 -6.68 10.97
N LYS A 79 -2.21 -5.80 11.81
CA LYS A 79 -3.06 -6.19 12.95
C LYS A 79 -4.41 -6.80 12.55
N LYS A 80 -4.91 -6.51 11.33
CA LYS A 80 -6.19 -7.03 10.84
C LYS A 80 -6.08 -8.40 10.15
N ARG A 81 -4.86 -8.89 9.92
CA ARG A 81 -4.59 -10.25 9.42
C ARG A 81 -4.34 -11.16 10.60
#